data_AF-V5GL91-F1
#
_entry.id   AF-V5GL91-F1
#
_cell.length_a   1.000
_cell.length_b   1.000
_cell.length_c   1.000
_cell.angle_alpha   90.00
_cell.angle_beta   90.00
_cell.angle_gamma   90.00
#
_symmetry.space_group_name_H-M   'P 1'
#
loop_
_entity.id
_entity.type
_entity.pdbx_description
1 polymer ?
#
loop_
_entity_poly.entity_id
_entity_poly.type
_entity_poly.pdbx_seq_one_letter_code
_entity_poly.pdbx_strand_id
1 'polypeptide(L)'
;MPSYKQVSYTPPAAGRPGPRGAAPSQNTSGSFSSADASSNTHQQRLLPTTGYRARNNQQSGRPSMASSRANTFASSGSASASDYKYATGGGAGQPLFNGPEDDDDMHDWKKESHSHAMSWRGIANVATLFFLVTGLVALFAGYPIISHFEKARNKAAQNGFNIGGTNGSGQVPDLPLFSLVDSDTPQSAYTRTSAADGKSYHLVFSDEFEKEGRTFWPGDDPFWEAIDLYYGVTGDYEWYSPDAVNTTGGALTITMTQKTTHNLNFQSGMLQSWNKFCFQGGYIEFSMRMPGSPSTSGYWPGLWLMGNLGRPGYPGSTDGMWPYSYASCDAGILQNQTWVNGTGPDGAINSKGTYSVGGQVSLLSGMRSPACTCPGEDHPGPNVNVARSSPELDILEAQIQNHQGVSHGYASQSYQVAPFDLSYEWVNTSAAVKIYDDDVTVINSYKGNVYQEAVSSLTQIPDTGYVDSSNAYVTYGVEYQPDWNENGGGSITWYVGGKPSWSVNGKAMPANPPMDIGIRTISVEPMSIIMNLGMSPTFQRVNFGAGGVQFPAIMSVDYVRVYQLDGQTDRISCDPADHPTAQYIANHPDLYHNENYTRYTDSKRKWPKNRLTGC
;
A
#
# COMPACT_ATOMS: atom_id res chain seq x y z
N MET A 1 -20.42 16.43 -28.42
CA MET A 1 -19.02 16.89 -28.50
C MET A 1 -18.31 16.07 -29.58
N PRO A 2 -17.44 16.62 -30.43
CA PRO A 2 -16.65 15.81 -31.36
C PRO A 2 -15.61 15.00 -30.58
N SER A 3 -15.36 13.75 -31.00
CA SER A 3 -14.42 12.83 -30.34
C SER A 3 -13.02 13.46 -30.24
N TYR A 4 -12.48 13.52 -29.03
CA TYR A 4 -11.09 13.88 -28.80
C TYR A 4 -10.20 12.81 -29.45
N LYS A 5 -9.59 13.14 -30.60
CA LYS A 5 -8.50 12.34 -31.17
C LYS A 5 -7.32 12.46 -30.22
N GLN A 6 -6.92 11.34 -29.61
CA GLN A 6 -5.66 11.23 -28.88
C GLN A 6 -4.51 11.71 -29.78
N VAL A 7 -3.73 12.65 -29.27
CA VAL A 7 -2.45 13.03 -29.86
C VAL A 7 -1.45 11.96 -29.45
N SER A 8 -1.03 11.13 -30.40
CA SER A 8 0.06 10.17 -30.20
C SER A 8 1.36 10.92 -29.90
N TYR A 9 1.83 10.85 -28.65
CA TYR A 9 3.15 11.35 -28.27
C TYR A 9 4.24 10.40 -28.78
N THR A 10 5.13 10.90 -29.62
CA THR A 10 6.35 10.19 -30.02
C THR A 10 7.51 10.75 -29.19
N PRO A 11 8.16 9.96 -28.32
CA PRO A 11 9.26 10.47 -27.52
C PRO A 11 10.42 10.93 -28.40
N PRO A 12 11.13 12.02 -28.05
CA PRO A 12 12.30 12.46 -28.79
C PRO A 12 13.39 11.38 -28.71
N ALA A 13 13.92 11.01 -29.88
CA ALA A 13 14.97 10.01 -30.00
C ALA A 13 16.20 10.41 -29.15
N ALA A 14 16.60 9.53 -28.24
CA ALA A 14 17.83 9.66 -27.46
C ALA A 14 19.05 9.58 -28.39
N GLY A 15 19.52 10.74 -28.86
CA GLY A 15 20.74 10.87 -29.63
C GLY A 15 21.97 10.56 -28.77
N ARG A 16 22.61 9.41 -28.99
CA ARG A 16 23.93 9.09 -28.44
C ARG A 16 25.00 10.03 -29.04
N PRO A 17 25.91 10.65 -28.26
CA PRO A 17 27.02 11.40 -28.80
C PRO A 17 28.18 10.47 -29.19
N GLY A 18 28.52 10.46 -30.48
CA GLY A 18 29.76 9.88 -31.03
C GLY A 18 30.60 10.97 -31.73
N PRO A 19 31.93 10.79 -31.89
CA PRO A 19 32.89 11.90 -31.88
C PRO A 19 33.10 12.62 -33.22
N ARG A 20 33.62 13.85 -33.08
CA ARG A 20 33.91 14.86 -34.11
C ARG A 20 34.75 14.35 -35.29
N GLY A 21 34.34 14.76 -36.50
CA GLY A 21 35.12 14.72 -37.74
C GLY A 21 34.76 15.92 -38.62
N ALA A 22 35.75 16.51 -39.28
CA ALA A 22 35.81 17.87 -39.81
C ALA A 22 34.89 18.20 -41.02
N ALA A 23 34.56 19.50 -41.16
CA ALA A 23 33.96 20.16 -42.34
C ALA A 23 34.97 20.29 -43.50
N PRO A 24 34.55 20.63 -44.75
CA PRO A 24 34.23 22.04 -45.12
C PRO A 24 33.07 22.21 -46.15
N SER A 25 32.19 23.21 -45.97
CA SER A 25 32.09 24.52 -46.65
C SER A 25 31.19 24.57 -47.92
N GLN A 26 30.12 25.38 -47.88
CA GLN A 26 29.96 26.65 -48.64
C GLN A 26 28.49 27.12 -48.77
N ASN A 27 28.31 28.40 -48.41
CA ASN A 27 27.46 29.47 -48.98
C ASN A 27 25.95 29.29 -49.25
N THR A 28 25.15 30.12 -48.59
CA THR A 28 24.50 31.35 -49.14
C THR A 28 23.55 31.91 -48.05
N SER A 29 23.91 32.99 -47.34
CA SER A 29 23.63 34.41 -47.60
C SER A 29 22.15 34.82 -47.65
N GLY A 30 21.73 35.62 -46.66
CA GLY A 30 20.47 36.37 -46.63
C GLY A 30 20.34 37.15 -45.31
N SER A 31 20.53 38.46 -45.39
CA SER A 31 21.04 39.35 -44.33
C SER A 31 20.00 40.20 -43.58
N PHE A 32 20.50 40.88 -42.54
CA PHE A 32 20.08 42.14 -41.85
C PHE A 32 19.15 41.99 -40.61
N SER A 33 19.60 42.24 -39.36
CA SER A 33 20.15 43.46 -38.69
C SER A 33 19.02 44.45 -38.31
N SER A 34 18.64 44.68 -37.05
CA SER A 34 19.31 45.19 -35.83
C SER A 34 19.05 46.70 -35.59
N ALA A 35 18.61 47.06 -34.37
CA ALA A 35 18.93 48.25 -33.56
C ALA A 35 17.84 48.41 -32.47
N ASP A 36 18.08 48.32 -31.17
CA ASP A 36 18.94 49.08 -30.22
C ASP A 36 18.57 50.56 -29.99
N ALA A 37 18.31 50.89 -28.72
CA ALA A 37 18.79 52.05 -27.94
C ALA A 37 18.09 52.05 -26.55
N SER A 38 18.72 51.62 -25.44
CA SER A 38 19.64 52.35 -24.52
C SER A 38 18.96 53.47 -23.70
N SER A 39 19.11 53.59 -22.37
CA SER A 39 20.39 53.81 -21.67
C SER A 39 20.30 53.82 -20.12
N ASN A 40 21.39 53.35 -19.47
CA ASN A 40 22.16 53.88 -18.31
C ASN A 40 21.55 53.92 -16.88
N THR A 41 22.23 53.62 -15.76
CA THR A 41 23.69 53.54 -15.41
C THR A 41 23.95 52.88 -14.04
N HIS A 42 25.04 52.10 -13.94
CA HIS A 42 26.00 51.79 -12.83
C HIS A 42 25.60 51.70 -11.33
N GLN A 43 25.94 50.57 -10.68
CA GLN A 43 27.14 50.44 -9.79
C GLN A 43 27.39 48.99 -9.30
N GLN A 44 28.69 48.65 -9.17
CA GLN A 44 29.28 47.36 -8.77
C GLN A 44 29.22 47.11 -7.25
N ARG A 45 29.11 45.83 -6.82
CA ARG A 45 29.88 45.33 -5.67
C ARG A 45 30.07 43.81 -5.67
N LEU A 46 31.27 43.41 -5.30
CA LEU A 46 31.89 42.09 -5.32
C LEU A 46 31.41 41.16 -4.18
N LEU A 47 31.52 39.85 -4.45
CA LEU A 47 31.29 38.69 -3.57
C LEU A 47 32.20 38.69 -2.30
N PRO A 48 31.97 37.77 -1.33
CA PRO A 48 32.65 36.48 -1.46
C PRO A 48 31.80 35.24 -1.14
N THR A 49 32.13 34.20 -1.89
CA THR A 49 31.74 32.80 -1.73
C THR A 49 32.62 32.11 -0.68
N THR A 50 32.05 31.23 0.13
CA THR A 50 32.79 30.26 0.96
C THR A 50 32.47 28.85 0.50
N GLY A 51 33.42 28.24 -0.21
CA GLY A 51 33.43 26.82 -0.54
C GLY A 51 34.12 26.01 0.54
N TYR A 52 33.52 24.89 0.93
CA TYR A 52 34.16 23.87 1.77
C TYR A 52 34.82 22.82 0.87
N ARG A 53 36.12 22.57 1.08
CA ARG A 53 36.91 21.53 0.41
C ARG A 53 37.11 20.34 1.34
N ALA A 54 37.03 19.15 0.74
CA ALA A 54 37.40 17.86 1.32
C ALA A 54 38.92 17.73 1.56
N ARG A 55 39.31 16.92 2.55
CA ARG A 55 40.68 16.41 2.74
C ARG A 55 40.68 14.95 3.19
N ASN A 56 41.33 14.10 2.40
CA ASN A 56 41.88 12.81 2.79
C ASN A 56 43.34 13.01 3.25
N ASN A 57 43.77 12.37 4.34
CA ASN A 57 44.90 11.43 4.35
C ASN A 57 45.15 10.75 5.72
N GLN A 58 45.20 9.41 5.67
CA GLN A 58 46.22 8.49 6.20
C GLN A 58 46.69 8.48 7.69
N GLN A 59 46.36 7.34 8.32
CA GLN A 59 47.25 6.28 8.85
C GLN A 59 47.79 6.29 10.30
N SER A 60 47.44 5.17 10.98
CA SER A 60 48.17 4.38 11.99
C SER A 60 48.28 4.85 13.45
N GLY A 61 47.97 3.91 14.36
CA GLY A 61 48.42 3.92 15.76
C GLY A 61 47.43 3.33 16.76
N ARG A 62 47.61 2.07 17.17
CA ARG A 62 47.06 1.51 18.42
C ARG A 62 47.57 2.33 19.62
N PRO A 63 46.82 2.43 20.73
CA PRO A 63 47.21 1.63 21.89
C PRO A 63 46.07 1.14 22.79
N SER A 64 46.45 0.20 23.64
CA SER A 64 45.71 -0.48 24.70
C SER A 64 45.50 0.33 25.99
N MET A 65 44.47 -0.11 26.70
CA MET A 65 44.31 -0.20 28.16
C MET A 65 43.74 0.96 28.99
N ALA A 66 42.78 0.51 29.80
CA ALA A 66 42.55 0.80 31.21
C ALA A 66 41.74 2.05 31.60
N SER A 67 40.56 1.74 32.15
CA SER A 67 39.68 2.64 32.87
C SER A 67 40.23 2.99 34.26
N SER A 68 39.96 4.22 34.66
CA SER A 68 39.97 4.73 36.03
C SER A 68 38.78 5.70 36.11
N ARG A 69 38.03 5.92 37.18
CA ARG A 69 38.26 6.00 38.63
C ARG A 69 36.90 5.74 39.32
N ALA A 70 36.82 5.37 40.61
CA ALA A 70 36.75 6.35 41.69
C ALA A 70 37.16 5.80 43.07
N ASN A 71 37.80 6.71 43.81
CA ASN A 71 38.37 6.68 45.16
C ASN A 71 37.33 6.34 46.26
N THR A 72 37.67 5.95 47.49
CA THR A 72 38.42 6.75 48.48
C THR A 72 38.90 5.93 49.67
N PHE A 73 40.08 6.29 50.19
CA PHE A 73 40.79 5.78 51.35
C PHE A 73 40.22 6.27 52.69
N ALA A 74 40.35 5.47 53.75
CA ALA A 74 40.88 5.92 55.05
C ALA A 74 41.37 4.72 55.86
N SER A 75 42.57 4.86 56.42
CA SER A 75 43.29 3.89 57.23
C SER A 75 43.07 4.14 58.73
N SER A 76 43.40 3.10 59.51
CA SER A 76 44.24 3.12 60.72
C SER A 76 43.61 2.33 61.87
N GLY A 77 44.37 1.34 62.34
CA GLY A 77 43.98 0.48 63.44
C GLY A 77 44.27 1.11 64.80
N SER A 78 43.62 0.58 65.83
CA SER A 78 44.12 0.47 67.20
C SER A 78 43.12 -0.29 68.06
N ALA A 79 43.68 -1.25 68.80
CA ALA A 79 43.35 -1.64 70.18
C ALA A 79 41.94 -2.17 70.54
N SER A 80 41.99 -3.34 71.21
CA SER A 80 41.32 -3.69 72.48
C SER A 80 39.82 -3.43 72.60
N ALA A 81 38.99 -4.31 73.11
CA ALA A 81 39.09 -5.53 73.89
C ALA A 81 37.77 -6.27 73.59
N SER A 82 37.63 -7.58 73.77
CA SER A 82 37.33 -8.26 75.03
C SER A 82 36.26 -9.30 74.65
N ASP A 83 36.52 -10.56 75.01
CA ASP A 83 35.55 -11.47 75.65
C ASP A 83 34.28 -11.89 74.88
N TYR A 84 33.88 -13.17 74.76
CA TYR A 84 34.36 -14.44 75.30
C TYR A 84 33.68 -15.61 74.56
N LYS A 85 34.50 -16.64 74.28
CA LYS A 85 34.24 -18.10 74.43
C LYS A 85 33.13 -18.80 73.62
N TYR A 86 33.62 -19.58 72.66
CA TYR A 86 33.22 -20.98 72.43
C TYR A 86 33.13 -21.76 73.76
N ALA A 87 32.06 -22.54 73.93
CA ALA A 87 32.07 -23.72 74.79
C ALA A 87 33.09 -24.70 74.19
N THR A 88 34.07 -25.27 74.90
CA THR A 88 33.99 -25.98 76.18
C THR A 88 35.39 -26.07 76.77
N GLY A 89 35.51 -25.99 78.10
CA GLY A 89 36.79 -26.09 78.81
C GLY A 89 36.74 -25.42 80.17
N GLY A 90 35.67 -25.66 80.94
CA GLY A 90 35.58 -25.23 82.33
C GLY A 90 36.41 -26.18 83.18
N GLY A 91 37.65 -25.77 83.47
CA GLY A 91 38.42 -26.38 84.54
C GLY A 91 37.76 -26.14 85.90
N ALA A 92 37.89 -27.11 86.79
CA ALA A 92 38.84 -27.04 87.90
C ALA A 92 38.30 -27.80 89.12
N GLY A 93 38.93 -28.94 89.41
CA GLY A 93 39.17 -29.37 90.77
C GLY A 93 38.62 -30.74 91.13
N GLN A 94 39.54 -31.61 91.57
CA GLN A 94 39.31 -32.82 92.40
C GLN A 94 38.82 -34.07 91.65
N PRO A 95 38.99 -35.27 92.25
CA PRO A 95 40.20 -36.07 92.42
C PRO A 95 40.38 -37.13 91.30
N LEU A 96 41.57 -37.73 91.20
CA LEU A 96 41.85 -38.89 90.32
C LEU A 96 40.89 -40.06 90.61
N PHE A 97 40.14 -40.51 89.59
CA PHE A 97 39.42 -41.78 89.62
C PHE A 97 39.89 -42.66 88.45
N ASN A 98 40.44 -43.82 88.78
CA ASN A 98 40.65 -44.94 87.87
C ASN A 98 39.28 -45.56 87.58
N GLY A 99 38.74 -45.33 86.38
CA GLY A 99 37.48 -45.90 85.91
C GLY A 99 37.43 -45.84 84.37
N PRO A 100 36.54 -46.62 83.73
CA PRO A 100 36.36 -46.67 82.28
C PRO A 100 36.16 -45.27 81.66
N GLU A 101 36.71 -45.04 80.46
CA GLU A 101 36.63 -43.77 79.71
C GLU A 101 35.28 -43.64 78.97
N ASP A 102 34.89 -42.42 78.58
CA ASP A 102 33.53 -42.07 78.10
C ASP A 102 33.11 -42.69 76.74
N ASP A 103 34.00 -43.38 76.01
CA ASP A 103 33.64 -44.19 74.83
C ASP A 103 33.30 -45.66 75.17
N ASP A 104 33.41 -46.06 76.44
CA ASP A 104 33.00 -47.40 76.90
C ASP A 104 31.49 -47.64 76.81
N ASP A 105 30.66 -46.59 76.74
CA ASP A 105 29.20 -46.73 76.52
C ASP A 105 28.89 -47.25 75.10
N MET A 106 29.85 -47.14 74.16
CA MET A 106 29.74 -47.66 72.79
C MET A 106 30.11 -49.16 72.69
N HIS A 107 30.60 -49.75 73.79
CA HIS A 107 31.04 -51.15 73.88
C HIS A 107 30.20 -52.02 74.84
N ASP A 108 29.15 -51.46 75.47
CA ASP A 108 28.21 -52.23 76.29
C ASP A 108 27.09 -52.86 75.43
N TRP A 109 27.30 -54.10 75.00
CA TRP A 109 26.31 -54.89 74.25
C TRP A 109 25.00 -55.18 75.04
N LYS A 110 24.91 -54.82 76.32
CA LYS A 110 23.75 -55.12 77.18
C LYS A 110 22.74 -53.97 77.31
N LYS A 111 22.97 -52.83 76.65
CA LYS A 111 22.08 -51.64 76.71
C LYS A 111 21.13 -51.45 75.52
N GLU A 112 20.85 -52.51 74.75
CA GLU A 112 19.76 -52.46 73.77
C GLU A 112 18.40 -52.65 74.46
N SER A 113 17.72 -51.54 74.74
CA SER A 113 16.28 -51.54 74.96
C SER A 113 15.61 -50.69 73.89
N HIS A 114 14.95 -51.37 72.95
CA HIS A 114 14.20 -50.83 71.83
C HIS A 114 13.25 -49.69 72.23
N SER A 115 13.21 -48.62 71.42
CA SER A 115 12.14 -47.61 71.47
C SER A 115 11.45 -47.51 70.12
N HIS A 116 10.19 -47.94 70.07
CA HIS A 116 9.27 -47.84 68.94
C HIS A 116 8.66 -46.44 68.76
N ALA A 117 9.39 -45.37 69.10
CA ALA A 117 8.92 -44.00 68.96
C ALA A 117 9.37 -43.39 67.63
N MET A 118 8.43 -42.96 66.79
CA MET A 118 8.72 -42.23 65.56
C MET A 118 9.38 -40.90 65.91
N SER A 119 10.70 -40.81 65.72
CA SER A 119 11.44 -39.60 66.08
C SER A 119 11.03 -38.43 65.18
N TRP A 120 10.88 -37.25 65.77
CA TRP A 120 10.65 -36.00 65.02
C TRP A 120 11.70 -35.77 63.93
N ARG A 121 12.92 -36.26 64.14
CA ARG A 121 14.01 -36.25 63.15
C ARG A 121 13.71 -37.16 61.97
N GLY A 122 13.09 -38.32 62.19
CA GLY A 122 12.62 -39.22 61.12
C GLY A 122 11.52 -38.58 60.26
N ILE A 123 10.54 -37.92 60.88
CA ILE A 123 9.48 -37.20 60.17
C ILE A 123 10.08 -36.04 59.35
N ALA A 124 10.98 -35.25 59.95
CA ALA A 124 11.66 -34.16 59.26
C ALA A 124 12.47 -34.66 58.05
N ASN A 125 13.22 -35.75 58.18
CA ASN A 125 13.98 -36.33 57.08
C ASN A 125 13.09 -36.82 55.94
N VAL A 126 11.98 -37.49 56.24
CA VAL A 126 11.02 -37.96 55.23
C VAL A 126 10.34 -36.77 54.55
N ALA A 127 9.98 -35.72 55.29
CA ALA A 127 9.44 -34.49 54.71
C ALA A 127 10.44 -33.80 53.78
N THR A 128 11.71 -33.67 54.19
CA THR A 128 12.77 -33.12 53.33
C THR A 128 12.96 -33.96 52.07
N LEU A 129 12.94 -35.30 52.18
CA LEU A 129 13.03 -36.19 51.03
C LEU A 129 11.83 -36.02 50.08
N PHE A 130 10.63 -35.88 50.62
CA PHE A 130 9.41 -35.62 49.85
C PHE A 130 9.49 -34.30 49.07
N PHE A 131 9.96 -33.22 49.70
CA PHE A 131 10.15 -31.94 49.01
C PHE A 131 11.23 -32.01 47.92
N LEU A 132 12.33 -32.73 48.18
CA LEU A 132 13.40 -32.93 47.19
C LEU A 132 12.91 -33.73 45.98
N VAL A 133 12.20 -34.83 46.20
CA VAL A 133 11.65 -35.66 45.12
C VAL A 133 10.60 -34.88 44.33
N THR A 134 9.71 -34.16 45.00
CA THR A 134 8.69 -33.34 44.33
C THR A 134 9.34 -32.21 43.51
N GLY A 135 10.38 -31.57 44.05
CA GLY A 135 11.17 -30.56 43.33
C GLY A 135 11.88 -31.13 42.11
N LEU A 136 12.46 -32.33 42.21
CA LEU A 136 13.10 -33.02 41.09
C LEU A 136 12.09 -33.41 39.99
N VAL A 137 10.91 -33.93 40.37
CA VAL A 137 9.84 -34.26 39.41
C VAL A 137 9.30 -32.99 38.74
N ALA A 138 9.12 -31.91 39.50
CA ALA A 138 8.71 -30.62 38.94
C ALA A 138 9.76 -30.06 37.96
N LEU A 139 11.06 -30.21 38.26
CA LEU A 139 12.14 -29.71 37.41
C LEU A 139 12.36 -30.56 36.15
N PHE A 140 12.29 -31.89 36.25
CA PHE A 140 12.62 -32.78 35.13
C PHE A 140 11.42 -33.27 34.31
N ALA A 141 10.22 -33.35 34.91
CA ALA A 141 8.99 -33.73 34.21
C ALA A 141 8.01 -32.55 34.07
N GLY A 142 7.85 -31.74 35.13
CA GLY A 142 6.95 -30.58 35.11
C GLY A 142 7.41 -29.48 34.15
N TYR A 143 8.68 -29.06 34.25
CA TYR A 143 9.23 -27.95 33.47
C TYR A 143 9.18 -28.19 31.95
N PRO A 144 9.54 -29.38 31.40
CA PRO A 144 9.41 -29.62 29.96
C PRO A 144 7.95 -29.57 29.47
N ILE A 145 7.00 -30.07 30.27
CA ILE A 145 5.57 -30.08 29.92
C ILE A 145 5.03 -28.65 29.93
N ILE A 146 5.28 -27.89 31.01
CA ILE A 146 4.87 -26.49 31.11
C ILE A 146 5.52 -25.66 29.99
N SER A 147 6.81 -25.82 29.75
CA SER A 147 7.53 -25.14 28.67
C SER A 147 6.97 -25.49 27.28
N HIS A 148 6.56 -26.75 27.05
CA HIS A 148 5.94 -27.16 25.79
C HIS A 148 4.59 -26.47 25.58
N PHE A 149 3.72 -26.46 26.59
CA PHE A 149 2.42 -25.80 26.50
C PHE A 149 2.52 -24.27 26.46
N GLU A 150 3.49 -23.67 27.17
CA GLU A 150 3.78 -22.24 27.04
C GLU A 150 4.30 -21.90 25.64
N LYS A 151 5.19 -22.69 25.04
CA LYS A 151 5.63 -22.49 23.66
C LYS A 151 4.49 -22.69 22.66
N ALA A 152 3.60 -23.65 22.87
CA ALA A 152 2.43 -23.87 22.03
C ALA A 152 1.42 -22.69 22.14
N ARG A 153 1.17 -22.20 23.35
CA ARG A 153 0.34 -21.01 23.61
C ARG A 153 0.97 -19.75 23.01
N ASN A 154 2.28 -19.56 23.16
CA ASN A 154 2.99 -18.42 22.60
C ASN A 154 3.06 -18.49 21.07
N LYS A 155 3.13 -19.68 20.46
CA LYS A 155 2.95 -19.85 19.00
C LYS A 155 1.54 -19.50 18.55
N ALA A 156 0.50 -19.86 19.31
CA ALA A 156 -0.87 -19.48 19.01
C ALA A 156 -1.10 -17.96 19.16
N ALA A 157 -0.39 -17.30 20.09
CA ALA A 157 -0.41 -15.85 20.26
C ALA A 157 0.45 -15.08 19.22
N GLN A 158 1.32 -15.76 18.47
CA GLN A 158 2.12 -15.18 17.38
C GLN A 158 1.42 -15.20 16.01
N ASN A 159 0.17 -15.70 15.94
CA ASN A 159 -0.66 -15.62 14.73
C ASN A 159 -1.51 -14.33 14.66
N GLY A 160 -1.34 -13.40 15.60
CA GLY A 160 -1.86 -12.03 15.48
C GLY A 160 -0.77 -11.13 14.92
N PHE A 161 -1.00 -10.55 13.75
CA PHE A 161 -0.15 -9.51 13.16
C PHE A 161 0.01 -8.35 14.15
N ASN A 162 1.13 -8.32 14.86
CA ASN A 162 1.64 -7.15 15.57
C ASN A 162 3.16 -7.19 15.48
N ILE A 163 3.72 -6.25 14.73
CA ILE A 163 5.16 -5.98 14.66
C ILE A 163 5.55 -5.36 16.02
N GLY A 164 5.78 -6.20 17.03
CA GLY A 164 6.05 -5.71 18.39
C GLY A 164 6.14 -6.84 19.40
N GLY A 165 7.26 -7.57 19.38
CA GLY A 165 7.56 -8.54 20.42
C GLY A 165 7.59 -7.87 21.81
N THR A 166 6.91 -8.46 22.78
CA THR A 166 6.95 -8.04 24.18
C THR A 166 8.35 -8.29 24.75
N ASN A 167 8.98 -7.29 25.38
CA ASN A 167 10.22 -7.51 26.13
C ASN A 167 9.89 -8.15 27.50
N GLY A 168 10.88 -8.83 28.08
CA GLY A 168 10.77 -9.64 29.31
C GLY A 168 10.40 -8.91 30.62
N SER A 169 9.85 -7.70 30.55
CA SER A 169 9.23 -6.98 31.68
C SER A 169 7.70 -6.93 31.63
N GLY A 170 7.07 -7.40 30.54
CA GLY A 170 5.62 -7.31 30.35
C GLY A 170 5.12 -5.90 30.03
N GLN A 171 6.01 -4.92 29.92
CA GLN A 171 5.71 -3.60 29.37
C GLN A 171 5.79 -3.69 27.85
N VAL A 172 4.71 -3.30 27.17
CA VAL A 172 4.74 -2.98 25.74
C VAL A 172 5.51 -1.67 25.64
N PRO A 173 6.67 -1.63 24.96
CA PRO A 173 7.33 -0.37 24.67
C PRO A 173 6.34 0.52 23.90
N ASP A 174 6.05 1.71 24.41
CA ASP A 174 5.38 2.79 23.66
C ASP A 174 6.38 3.35 22.64
N LEU A 175 6.74 2.48 21.70
CA LEU A 175 7.42 2.87 20.49
C LEU A 175 6.33 3.35 19.54
N PRO A 176 6.49 4.50 18.85
CA PRO A 176 5.57 4.94 17.82
C PRO A 176 5.68 4.00 16.61
N LEU A 177 5.14 2.81 16.79
CA LEU A 177 5.02 1.77 15.77
C LEU A 177 3.69 2.02 15.07
N PHE A 178 3.76 2.11 13.74
CA PHE A 178 2.57 2.20 12.92
C PHE A 178 1.69 0.96 13.15
N SER A 179 0.44 1.20 13.52
CA SER A 179 -0.62 0.20 13.59
C SER A 179 -1.49 0.27 12.35
N LEU A 180 -2.23 -0.80 12.04
CA LEU A 180 -3.16 -0.82 10.91
C LEU A 180 -4.29 0.21 11.12
N VAL A 181 -4.80 0.31 12.34
CA VAL A 181 -5.75 1.35 12.75
C VAL A 181 -4.95 2.44 13.43
N ASP A 182 -5.00 3.65 12.89
CA ASP A 182 -4.33 4.83 13.45
C ASP A 182 -4.81 5.08 14.89
N SER A 183 -3.87 5.44 15.77
CA SER A 183 -4.18 5.78 17.16
C SER A 183 -5.06 7.02 17.29
N ASP A 184 -5.02 7.93 16.30
CA ASP A 184 -5.82 9.15 16.28
C ASP A 184 -7.24 8.90 15.74
N THR A 185 -7.54 7.69 15.25
CA THR A 185 -8.88 7.38 14.74
C THR A 185 -9.93 7.47 15.85
N PRO A 186 -11.00 8.27 15.67
CA PRO A 186 -12.01 8.44 16.68
C PRO A 186 -12.82 7.15 16.88
N GLN A 187 -13.19 6.85 18.12
CA GLN A 187 -13.93 5.63 18.47
C GLN A 187 -15.25 5.46 17.68
N SER A 188 -15.88 6.57 17.28
CA SER A 188 -17.10 6.55 16.45
C SER A 188 -16.88 6.00 15.04
N ALA A 189 -15.65 6.01 14.54
CA ALA A 189 -15.27 5.50 13.22
C ALA A 189 -14.90 4.00 13.24
N TYR A 190 -14.97 3.31 14.37
CA TYR A 190 -14.61 1.88 14.44
C TYR A 190 -15.68 0.98 13.81
N THR A 191 -16.89 1.50 13.66
CA THR A 191 -18.04 0.78 13.12
C THR A 191 -18.75 1.63 12.10
N ARG A 192 -19.23 1.00 11.03
CA ARG A 192 -20.02 1.66 9.99
C ARG A 192 -21.23 0.81 9.64
N THR A 193 -22.35 1.47 9.37
CA THR A 193 -23.51 0.84 8.74
C THR A 193 -23.67 1.37 7.32
N SER A 194 -23.78 0.48 6.34
CA SER A 194 -24.00 0.85 4.94
C SER A 194 -25.32 1.58 4.78
N ALA A 195 -25.27 2.79 4.22
CA ALA A 195 -26.48 3.54 3.87
C ALA A 195 -27.19 2.93 2.63
N ALA A 196 -26.52 2.05 1.88
CA ALA A 196 -27.07 1.42 0.69
C ALA A 196 -27.92 0.17 1.00
N ASP A 197 -27.45 -0.67 1.93
CA ASP A 197 -28.08 -1.97 2.23
C ASP A 197 -28.24 -2.30 3.73
N GLY A 198 -27.79 -1.43 4.63
CA GLY A 198 -27.92 -1.61 6.08
C GLY A 198 -26.95 -2.62 6.70
N LYS A 199 -26.00 -3.17 5.94
CA LYS A 199 -24.98 -4.08 6.49
C LYS A 199 -24.02 -3.36 7.44
N SER A 200 -23.52 -4.09 8.42
CA SER A 200 -22.57 -3.58 9.42
C SER A 200 -21.14 -3.98 9.05
N TYR A 201 -20.22 -3.06 9.31
CA TYR A 201 -18.80 -3.17 9.01
C TYR A 201 -17.99 -2.70 10.22
N HIS A 202 -16.79 -3.25 10.38
CA HIS A 202 -15.80 -2.80 11.35
C HIS A 202 -14.55 -2.29 10.65
N LEU A 203 -13.89 -1.33 11.28
CA LEU A 203 -12.66 -0.72 10.78
C LEU A 203 -11.49 -1.70 10.87
N VAL A 204 -10.73 -1.84 9.78
CA VAL A 204 -9.55 -2.72 9.69
C VAL A 204 -8.26 -1.98 9.36
N PHE A 205 -8.37 -0.79 8.76
CA PHE A 205 -7.24 0.08 8.49
C PHE A 205 -7.67 1.54 8.49
N SER A 206 -6.83 2.42 9.03
CA SER A 206 -7.01 3.86 8.95
C SER A 206 -5.68 4.59 8.97
N ASP A 207 -5.66 5.77 8.37
CA ASP A 207 -4.62 6.78 8.53
C ASP A 207 -5.30 8.15 8.62
N GLU A 208 -5.12 8.82 9.76
CA GLU A 208 -5.71 10.15 10.01
C GLU A 208 -4.69 11.27 9.73
N PHE A 209 -3.46 10.94 9.32
CA PHE A 209 -2.42 11.90 8.93
C PHE A 209 -2.10 13.02 9.94
N GLU A 210 -2.46 12.84 11.21
CA GLU A 210 -2.31 13.84 12.29
C GLU A 210 -0.86 14.14 12.65
N LYS A 211 0.04 13.17 12.42
CA LYS A 211 1.47 13.36 12.66
C LYS A 211 2.08 14.29 11.62
N GLU A 212 2.40 15.50 12.03
CA GLU A 212 3.01 16.56 11.20
C GLU A 212 4.36 16.16 10.58
N GLY A 213 4.58 16.58 9.33
CA GLY A 213 5.87 16.49 8.65
C GLY A 213 6.29 15.08 8.23
N ARG A 214 5.34 14.13 8.13
CA ARG A 214 5.62 12.82 7.52
C ARG A 214 6.06 13.02 6.08
N THR A 215 7.09 12.28 5.72
CA THR A 215 7.57 12.15 4.35
C THR A 215 7.17 10.79 3.82
N PHE A 216 7.06 10.70 2.50
CA PHE A 216 6.62 9.49 1.81
C PHE A 216 7.64 9.03 0.78
N TRP A 217 8.93 9.29 1.01
CA TRP A 217 9.98 8.72 0.16
C TRP A 217 9.97 7.20 0.27
N PRO A 218 10.50 6.48 -0.74
CA PRO A 218 10.63 5.03 -0.67
C PRO A 218 11.31 4.56 0.62
N GLY A 219 10.53 3.86 1.45
CA GLY A 219 10.99 3.31 2.73
C GLY A 219 10.71 4.15 3.98
N ASP A 220 10.22 5.39 3.85
CA ASP A 220 9.94 6.26 5.01
C ASP A 220 8.66 5.88 5.75
N ASP A 221 7.66 5.38 5.03
CA ASP A 221 6.35 5.03 5.56
C ASP A 221 6.01 3.56 5.26
N PRO A 222 5.44 2.80 6.23
CA PRO A 222 5.15 1.39 6.05
C PRO A 222 3.96 1.13 5.15
N PHE A 223 3.01 2.06 5.04
CA PHE A 223 1.76 1.88 4.30
C PHE A 223 1.74 2.65 2.99
N TRP A 224 2.46 3.76 2.91
CA TRP A 224 2.44 4.65 1.76
C TRP A 224 3.81 4.85 1.12
N GLU A 225 3.83 5.11 -0.18
CA GLU A 225 5.02 5.56 -0.92
C GLU A 225 4.59 6.55 -2.01
N ALA A 226 5.26 7.70 -2.04
CA ALA A 226 5.10 8.67 -3.10
C ALA A 226 6.02 8.31 -4.27
N ILE A 227 5.50 8.37 -5.49
CA ILE A 227 6.27 8.04 -6.67
C ILE A 227 7.09 9.23 -7.17
N ASP A 228 8.23 8.92 -7.80
CA ASP A 228 9.11 9.90 -8.45
C ASP A 228 9.23 9.57 -9.95
N LEU A 229 8.24 9.97 -10.75
CA LEU A 229 8.18 9.63 -12.18
C LEU A 229 7.29 10.58 -12.99
N TYR A 230 7.47 10.51 -14.32
CA TYR A 230 6.53 11.07 -15.29
C TYR A 230 5.42 10.07 -15.61
N TYR A 231 4.17 10.44 -15.37
CA TYR A 231 3.02 9.59 -15.67
C TYR A 231 2.56 9.76 -17.13
N GLY A 232 3.29 9.12 -18.03
CA GLY A 232 3.10 9.26 -19.47
C GLY A 232 1.85 8.59 -20.03
N VAL A 233 1.22 7.67 -19.30
CA VAL A 233 0.04 6.91 -19.78
C VAL A 233 -1.16 7.79 -20.07
N THR A 234 -1.30 8.89 -19.32
CA THR A 234 -2.33 9.92 -19.52
C THR A 234 -1.76 11.22 -20.05
N GLY A 235 -0.45 11.28 -20.30
CA GLY A 235 0.21 12.46 -20.84
C GLY A 235 0.15 13.66 -19.90
N ASP A 236 0.40 13.42 -18.61
CA ASP A 236 0.32 14.44 -17.56
C ASP A 236 1.24 15.63 -17.86
N TYR A 237 0.92 16.80 -17.31
CA TYR A 237 1.72 18.03 -17.51
C TYR A 237 2.86 18.15 -16.50
N GLU A 238 2.75 17.42 -15.38
CA GLU A 238 3.61 17.45 -14.22
C GLU A 238 4.51 16.23 -14.10
N TRP A 239 5.59 16.41 -13.37
CA TRP A 239 6.35 15.32 -12.76
C TRP A 239 5.78 15.02 -11.37
N TYR A 240 5.47 13.76 -11.08
CA TYR A 240 5.13 13.35 -9.72
C TYR A 240 6.41 13.19 -8.91
N SER A 241 6.47 13.85 -7.75
CA SER A 241 7.65 13.87 -6.88
C SER A 241 7.24 13.69 -5.41
N PRO A 242 8.01 12.93 -4.62
CA PRO A 242 7.81 12.84 -3.17
C PRO A 242 7.92 14.19 -2.45
N ASP A 243 8.67 15.15 -3.00
CA ASP A 243 8.77 16.52 -2.47
C ASP A 243 7.43 17.27 -2.43
N ALA A 244 6.45 16.85 -3.24
CA ALA A 244 5.14 17.46 -3.31
C ALA A 244 4.13 16.87 -2.31
N VAL A 245 4.53 15.86 -1.53
CA VAL A 245 3.65 15.10 -0.65
C VAL A 245 4.21 15.08 0.77
N ASN A 246 3.42 15.58 1.72
CA ASN A 246 3.74 15.51 3.15
C ASN A 246 2.46 15.53 3.99
N THR A 247 2.60 15.42 5.30
CA THR A 247 1.50 15.78 6.22
C THR A 247 1.73 17.18 6.78
N THR A 248 0.71 18.04 6.66
CA THR A 248 0.75 19.41 7.19
C THR A 248 -0.63 19.78 7.73
N GLY A 249 -0.68 20.25 8.98
CA GLY A 249 -1.90 20.71 9.63
C GLY A 249 -2.93 19.60 9.86
N GLY A 250 -2.46 18.40 10.23
CA GLY A 250 -3.31 17.24 10.50
C GLY A 250 -3.93 16.58 9.27
N ALA A 251 -3.30 16.73 8.09
CA ALA A 251 -3.79 16.14 6.85
C ALA A 251 -2.64 15.80 5.90
N LEU A 252 -2.83 14.77 5.10
CA LEU A 252 -2.01 14.53 3.91
C LEU A 252 -2.24 15.68 2.93
N THR A 253 -1.15 16.28 2.45
CA THR A 253 -1.17 17.42 1.54
C THR A 253 -0.39 17.07 0.28
N ILE A 254 -1.06 17.15 -0.87
CA ILE A 254 -0.47 17.00 -2.20
C ILE A 254 -0.50 18.37 -2.88
N THR A 255 0.69 18.91 -3.16
CA THR A 255 0.83 20.27 -3.73
C THR A 255 1.29 20.24 -5.17
N MET A 256 0.46 20.74 -6.08
CA MET A 256 0.83 21.00 -7.45
C MET A 256 1.44 22.41 -7.58
N THR A 257 2.62 22.51 -8.18
CA THR A 257 3.36 23.78 -8.34
C THR A 257 3.82 23.98 -9.78
N GLN A 258 3.84 25.23 -10.22
CA GLN A 258 4.48 25.60 -11.49
C GLN A 258 6.00 25.69 -11.27
N LYS A 259 6.66 24.55 -11.42
CA LYS A 259 8.10 24.39 -11.23
C LYS A 259 8.68 23.60 -12.41
N THR A 260 9.59 24.21 -13.15
CA THR A 260 10.31 23.52 -14.22
C THR A 260 11.20 22.44 -13.62
N THR A 261 10.92 21.17 -13.96
CA THR A 261 11.67 20.00 -13.47
C THR A 261 11.56 18.86 -14.49
N HIS A 262 12.59 18.03 -14.64
CA HIS A 262 12.58 16.87 -15.55
C HIS A 262 12.06 17.13 -16.98
N ASN A 263 12.32 18.32 -17.54
CA ASN A 263 11.81 18.80 -18.84
C ASN A 263 10.28 19.03 -18.92
N LEU A 264 9.60 19.07 -17.78
CA LEU A 264 8.20 19.46 -17.61
C LEU A 264 8.11 20.81 -16.89
N ASN A 265 6.91 21.41 -16.89
CA ASN A 265 6.68 22.76 -16.36
C ASN A 265 6.03 22.76 -14.97
N PHE A 266 5.62 21.59 -14.48
CA PHE A 266 4.87 21.44 -13.24
C PHE A 266 5.43 20.27 -12.41
N GLN A 267 5.23 20.34 -11.11
CA GLN A 267 5.51 19.26 -10.16
C GLN A 267 4.25 19.03 -9.32
N SER A 268 3.88 17.77 -9.08
CA SER A 268 2.79 17.36 -8.19
C SER A 268 3.14 16.07 -7.45
N GLY A 269 2.18 15.42 -6.80
CA GLY A 269 2.37 14.16 -6.07
C GLY A 269 1.31 13.11 -6.38
N MET A 270 1.73 11.84 -6.32
CA MET A 270 0.89 10.64 -6.32
C MET A 270 1.41 9.73 -5.21
N LEU A 271 0.52 9.34 -4.31
CA LEU A 271 0.78 8.46 -3.17
C LEU A 271 0.08 7.12 -3.40
N GLN A 272 0.80 6.02 -3.15
CA GLN A 272 0.32 4.66 -3.38
C GLN A 272 0.52 3.80 -2.14
N SER A 273 -0.42 2.88 -1.87
CA SER A 273 -0.23 1.78 -0.91
C SER A 273 0.28 0.49 -1.56
N TRP A 274 0.70 0.57 -2.83
CA TRP A 274 1.07 -0.56 -3.67
C TRP A 274 2.08 -1.49 -2.97
N ASN A 275 1.74 -2.77 -2.92
CA ASN A 275 2.51 -3.83 -2.27
C ASN A 275 2.90 -3.56 -0.79
N LYS A 276 2.17 -2.67 -0.11
CA LYS A 276 2.30 -2.36 1.32
C LYS A 276 1.01 -2.69 2.07
N PHE A 277 -0.09 -2.07 1.68
CA PHE A 277 -1.42 -2.35 2.19
C PHE A 277 -2.39 -2.56 1.02
N CYS A 278 -3.11 -3.68 1.05
CA CYS A 278 -4.12 -4.02 0.06
C CYS A 278 -5.31 -4.65 0.76
N PHE A 279 -6.47 -4.64 0.12
CA PHE A 279 -7.66 -5.29 0.65
C PHE A 279 -8.54 -5.88 -0.45
N GLN A 280 -9.37 -6.86 -0.11
CA GLN A 280 -10.32 -7.48 -1.02
C GLN A 280 -11.75 -7.32 -0.48
N GLY A 281 -12.56 -6.53 -1.18
CA GLY A 281 -13.94 -6.21 -0.79
C GLY A 281 -14.04 -5.34 0.46
N GLY A 282 -15.26 -4.93 0.80
CA GLY A 282 -15.52 -4.08 1.95
C GLY A 282 -15.84 -2.64 1.55
N TYR A 283 -15.55 -1.70 2.45
CA TYR A 283 -15.79 -0.28 2.24
C TYR A 283 -14.51 0.51 2.48
N ILE A 284 -14.23 1.47 1.61
CA ILE A 284 -13.19 2.48 1.82
C ILE A 284 -13.79 3.88 1.67
N GLU A 285 -13.34 4.79 2.51
CA GLU A 285 -13.65 6.21 2.41
C GLU A 285 -12.42 7.09 2.61
N PHE A 286 -12.49 8.27 2.01
CA PHE A 286 -11.52 9.35 2.08
C PHE A 286 -12.27 10.61 2.48
N SER A 287 -11.72 11.38 3.42
CA SER A 287 -12.19 12.73 3.71
C SER A 287 -11.24 13.71 3.02
N MET A 288 -11.70 14.35 1.94
CA MET A 288 -10.82 15.10 1.05
C MET A 288 -11.36 16.50 0.75
N ARG A 289 -10.42 17.43 0.60
CA ARG A 289 -10.65 18.80 0.14
C ARG A 289 -9.98 19.05 -1.21
N MET A 290 -10.77 19.59 -2.14
CA MET A 290 -10.40 19.84 -3.53
C MET A 290 -9.63 21.16 -3.73
N PRO A 291 -8.68 21.20 -4.67
CA PRO A 291 -8.08 22.45 -5.11
C PRO A 291 -9.06 23.29 -5.96
N GLY A 292 -8.82 24.60 -6.01
CA GLY A 292 -9.58 25.55 -6.83
C GLY A 292 -11.03 25.75 -6.37
N SER A 293 -11.90 26.05 -7.34
CA SER A 293 -13.33 26.28 -7.19
C SER A 293 -14.15 25.21 -7.93
N PRO A 294 -15.47 25.11 -7.71
CA PRO A 294 -16.35 24.20 -8.44
C PRO A 294 -16.34 24.36 -9.96
N SER A 295 -15.80 25.46 -10.48
CA SER A 295 -15.73 25.76 -11.93
C SER A 295 -14.31 25.72 -12.49
N THR A 296 -13.29 25.46 -11.66
CA THR A 296 -11.88 25.50 -12.07
C THR A 296 -11.54 24.30 -12.95
N SER A 297 -11.42 24.52 -14.26
CA SER A 297 -11.13 23.46 -15.24
C SER A 297 -9.63 23.21 -15.40
N GLY A 298 -9.21 21.98 -15.11
CA GLY A 298 -7.86 21.49 -15.43
C GLY A 298 -7.25 20.55 -14.41
N TYR A 299 -7.48 20.76 -13.11
CA TYR A 299 -6.98 19.82 -12.10
C TYR A 299 -7.72 18.49 -12.18
N TRP A 300 -6.98 17.41 -11.96
CA TRP A 300 -7.47 16.04 -11.87
C TRP A 300 -7.07 15.41 -10.53
N PRO A 301 -7.71 15.83 -9.41
CA PRO A 301 -7.74 15.05 -8.17
C PRO A 301 -8.30 13.65 -8.42
N GLY A 302 -7.53 12.63 -8.03
CA GLY A 302 -7.86 11.22 -8.17
C GLY A 302 -7.82 10.49 -6.83
N LEU A 303 -8.87 9.72 -6.53
CA LEU A 303 -8.93 8.72 -5.46
C LEU A 303 -9.44 7.42 -6.09
N TRP A 304 -8.60 6.39 -6.09
CA TRP A 304 -8.89 5.19 -6.86
C TRP A 304 -8.12 3.98 -6.33
N LEU A 305 -8.53 2.81 -6.81
CA LEU A 305 -7.98 1.52 -6.42
C LEU A 305 -7.49 0.78 -7.66
N MET A 306 -6.39 0.05 -7.53
CA MET A 306 -5.87 -0.83 -8.59
C MET A 306 -5.44 -2.18 -8.03
N GLY A 307 -5.72 -3.27 -8.74
CA GLY A 307 -5.24 -4.61 -8.38
C GLY A 307 -3.72 -4.68 -8.24
N ASN A 308 -3.23 -5.34 -7.20
CA ASN A 308 -1.82 -5.24 -6.77
C ASN A 308 -0.79 -5.82 -7.78
N LEU A 309 -1.25 -6.59 -8.78
CA LEU A 309 -0.39 -7.09 -9.87
C LEU A 309 0.02 -6.01 -10.88
N GLY A 310 -0.67 -4.87 -10.91
CA GLY A 310 -0.24 -3.67 -11.63
C GLY A 310 0.29 -2.61 -10.67
N ARG A 311 1.21 -1.78 -11.15
CA ARG A 311 1.70 -0.60 -10.43
C ARG A 311 1.53 0.65 -11.28
N PRO A 312 0.71 1.62 -10.85
CA PRO A 312 0.53 2.86 -11.60
C PRO A 312 1.85 3.59 -11.81
N GLY A 313 2.06 4.06 -13.05
CA GLY A 313 3.30 4.71 -13.49
C GLY A 313 4.33 3.75 -14.09
N TYR A 314 4.06 2.43 -14.05
CA TYR A 314 4.93 1.39 -14.60
C TYR A 314 4.16 0.53 -15.61
N PRO A 315 4.03 0.97 -16.88
CA PRO A 315 3.11 0.35 -17.83
C PRO A 315 3.49 -1.10 -18.20
N GLY A 316 4.75 -1.48 -18.09
CA GLY A 316 5.19 -2.87 -18.24
C GLY A 316 4.54 -3.82 -17.23
N SER A 317 4.23 -3.34 -16.02
CA SER A 317 3.51 -4.13 -15.02
C SER A 317 2.02 -4.28 -15.36
N THR A 318 1.41 -3.25 -15.95
CA THR A 318 -0.03 -3.19 -16.24
C THR A 318 -0.39 -3.78 -17.61
N ASP A 319 0.54 -3.88 -18.56
CA ASP A 319 0.31 -4.45 -19.89
C ASP A 319 -0.17 -5.92 -19.79
N GLY A 320 -1.39 -6.14 -20.29
CA GLY A 320 -2.13 -7.40 -20.22
C GLY A 320 -2.68 -7.77 -18.84
N MET A 321 -2.57 -6.90 -17.84
CA MET A 321 -3.19 -7.06 -16.52
C MET A 321 -4.35 -6.08 -16.33
N TRP A 322 -4.14 -4.82 -16.66
CA TRP A 322 -5.15 -3.78 -16.63
C TRP A 322 -5.88 -3.69 -18.00
N PRO A 323 -7.19 -3.40 -18.04
CA PRO A 323 -8.14 -3.28 -16.93
C PRO A 323 -8.95 -4.57 -16.74
N TYR A 324 -8.34 -5.75 -16.89
CA TYR A 324 -9.09 -7.01 -16.90
C TYR A 324 -9.75 -7.29 -15.55
N SER A 325 -11.01 -7.71 -15.60
CA SER A 325 -11.71 -8.39 -14.50
C SER A 325 -12.55 -9.52 -15.07
N TYR A 326 -11.85 -10.64 -15.36
CA TYR A 326 -12.33 -11.62 -16.31
C TYR A 326 -11.70 -12.99 -16.12
N ALA A 327 -12.52 -14.03 -16.13
CA ALA A 327 -12.07 -15.41 -15.90
C ALA A 327 -12.32 -16.37 -17.07
N SER A 328 -13.09 -15.95 -18.08
CA SER A 328 -13.41 -16.84 -19.20
C SER A 328 -12.22 -17.01 -20.15
N CYS A 329 -12.19 -18.13 -20.87
CA CYS A 329 -11.15 -18.47 -21.83
C CYS A 329 -11.74 -18.49 -23.25
N ASP A 330 -11.88 -17.30 -23.84
CA ASP A 330 -12.50 -17.04 -25.14
C ASP A 330 -11.78 -15.87 -25.86
N ALA A 331 -12.42 -15.23 -26.85
CA ALA A 331 -11.79 -14.13 -27.60
C ALA A 331 -11.36 -12.96 -26.71
N GLY A 332 -11.99 -12.79 -25.55
CA GLY A 332 -11.73 -11.71 -24.60
C GLY A 332 -10.28 -11.62 -24.09
N ILE A 333 -9.63 -12.77 -23.95
CA ILE A 333 -8.26 -12.85 -23.42
C ILE A 333 -7.20 -12.71 -24.51
N LEU A 334 -7.60 -12.69 -25.77
CA LEU A 334 -6.68 -12.61 -26.91
C LEU A 334 -6.40 -11.16 -27.30
N GLN A 335 -5.28 -10.97 -27.99
CA GLN A 335 -4.88 -9.66 -28.49
C GLN A 335 -5.99 -9.02 -29.32
N ASN A 336 -6.22 -7.73 -29.08
CA ASN A 336 -7.28 -6.93 -29.71
C ASN A 336 -8.70 -7.49 -29.56
N GLN A 337 -8.92 -8.44 -28.63
CA GLN A 337 -10.17 -9.18 -28.51
C GLN A 337 -10.55 -9.92 -29.81
N THR A 338 -9.55 -10.53 -30.47
CA THR A 338 -9.73 -11.23 -31.75
C THR A 338 -9.33 -12.70 -31.64
N TRP A 339 -10.01 -13.57 -32.37
CA TRP A 339 -9.62 -14.97 -32.55
C TRP A 339 -8.20 -15.07 -33.10
N VAL A 340 -7.52 -16.18 -32.84
CA VAL A 340 -6.12 -16.40 -33.27
C VAL A 340 -5.90 -16.23 -34.78
N ASN A 341 -6.92 -16.49 -35.60
CA ASN A 341 -6.86 -16.30 -37.04
C ASN A 341 -7.18 -14.86 -37.51
N GLY A 342 -7.53 -13.96 -36.60
CA GLY A 342 -7.87 -12.55 -36.85
C GLY A 342 -9.20 -12.31 -37.57
N THR A 343 -10.03 -13.34 -37.76
CA THR A 343 -11.25 -13.25 -38.60
C THR A 343 -12.51 -12.82 -37.85
N GLY A 344 -12.43 -12.67 -36.53
CA GLY A 344 -13.54 -12.28 -35.69
C GLY A 344 -13.10 -12.19 -34.23
N PRO A 345 -14.03 -11.97 -33.31
CA PRO A 345 -15.49 -11.82 -33.51
C PRO A 345 -15.86 -10.59 -34.33
N ASP A 346 -16.97 -10.63 -35.07
CA ASP A 346 -17.35 -9.55 -36.00
C ASP A 346 -17.49 -8.19 -35.27
N GLY A 347 -18.10 -8.19 -34.08
CA GLY A 347 -18.23 -6.98 -33.28
C GLY A 347 -16.90 -6.38 -32.80
N ALA A 348 -15.84 -7.19 -32.69
CA ALA A 348 -14.52 -6.74 -32.26
C ALA A 348 -13.72 -6.07 -33.39
N ILE A 349 -13.92 -6.51 -34.64
CA ILE A 349 -13.15 -6.04 -35.81
C ILE A 349 -13.93 -5.09 -36.73
N ASN A 350 -15.27 -5.09 -36.68
CA ASN A 350 -16.15 -4.27 -37.50
C ASN A 350 -17.05 -3.34 -36.67
N SER A 351 -16.61 -2.99 -35.45
CA SER A 351 -17.34 -2.14 -34.52
C SER A 351 -17.74 -0.80 -35.16
N LYS A 352 -18.95 -0.34 -34.80
CA LYS A 352 -19.46 1.01 -35.13
C LYS A 352 -19.54 1.90 -33.89
N GLY A 353 -19.02 1.43 -32.75
CA GLY A 353 -19.01 2.17 -31.50
C GLY A 353 -18.17 3.44 -31.60
N THR A 354 -18.59 4.48 -30.88
CA THR A 354 -17.99 5.82 -30.90
C THR A 354 -16.49 5.82 -30.60
N TYR A 355 -16.04 4.90 -29.76
CA TYR A 355 -14.66 4.84 -29.28
C TYR A 355 -13.80 3.80 -30.02
N SER A 356 -14.35 3.12 -31.03
CA SER A 356 -13.58 2.19 -31.86
C SER A 356 -12.63 2.95 -32.81
N VAL A 357 -11.48 2.35 -33.12
CA VAL A 357 -10.51 2.92 -34.06
C VAL A 357 -10.36 1.98 -35.25
N GLY A 358 -10.74 2.46 -36.43
CA GLY A 358 -10.66 1.65 -37.65
C GLY A 358 -11.53 0.39 -37.63
N GLY A 359 -12.62 0.39 -36.86
CA GLY A 359 -13.49 -0.78 -36.63
C GLY A 359 -13.06 -1.67 -35.47
N GLN A 360 -11.85 -1.47 -34.92
CA GLN A 360 -11.32 -2.26 -33.81
C GLN A 360 -11.85 -1.73 -32.48
N VAL A 361 -12.41 -2.62 -31.66
CA VAL A 361 -12.88 -2.28 -30.31
C VAL A 361 -11.73 -2.24 -29.31
N SER A 362 -10.68 -3.05 -29.49
CA SER A 362 -9.60 -3.17 -28.51
C SER A 362 -8.24 -3.13 -29.18
N LEU A 363 -7.30 -2.45 -28.54
CA LEU A 363 -5.88 -2.46 -28.84
C LEU A 363 -5.06 -3.07 -27.68
N LEU A 364 -5.71 -3.76 -26.75
CA LEU A 364 -5.04 -4.46 -25.67
C LEU A 364 -4.18 -5.61 -26.22
N SER A 365 -3.02 -5.82 -25.60
CA SER A 365 -2.08 -6.91 -25.91
C SER A 365 -2.68 -8.31 -25.71
N GLY A 366 -3.86 -8.41 -25.09
CA GLY A 366 -4.46 -9.64 -24.57
C GLY A 366 -4.26 -9.75 -23.07
N MET A 367 -4.94 -10.70 -22.44
CA MET A 367 -4.79 -10.96 -21.01
C MET A 367 -3.50 -11.77 -20.77
N ARG A 368 -2.64 -11.28 -19.86
CA ARG A 368 -1.34 -11.88 -19.56
C ARG A 368 -1.46 -13.15 -18.72
N SER A 369 -2.43 -13.20 -17.80
CA SER A 369 -2.61 -14.32 -16.88
C SER A 369 -4.07 -14.80 -16.81
N PRO A 370 -4.63 -15.32 -17.91
CA PRO A 370 -5.99 -15.88 -17.92
C PRO A 370 -6.08 -17.22 -17.17
N ALA A 371 -7.30 -17.65 -16.84
CA ALA A 371 -7.61 -18.94 -16.18
C ALA A 371 -7.34 -20.19 -17.07
N CYS A 372 -6.66 -20.02 -18.19
CA CYS A 372 -6.31 -21.11 -19.10
C CYS A 372 -4.87 -20.99 -19.62
N THR A 373 -4.01 -20.38 -18.81
CA THR A 373 -2.56 -20.33 -19.02
C THR A 373 -1.99 -21.76 -19.11
N CYS A 374 -1.05 -21.99 -20.04
CA CYS A 374 -0.47 -23.32 -20.22
C CYS A 374 0.39 -23.73 -19.01
N PRO A 375 0.43 -25.03 -18.63
CA PRO A 375 1.29 -25.48 -17.55
C PRO A 375 2.76 -25.13 -17.77
N GLY A 376 3.40 -24.53 -16.77
CA GLY A 376 4.82 -24.12 -16.80
C GLY A 376 5.08 -22.74 -17.41
N GLU A 377 4.06 -22.05 -17.91
CA GLU A 377 4.17 -20.64 -18.29
C GLU A 377 4.17 -19.71 -17.06
N ASP A 378 4.58 -18.46 -17.28
CA ASP A 378 4.61 -17.44 -16.24
C ASP A 378 3.19 -17.06 -15.78
N HIS A 379 2.93 -17.16 -14.47
CA HIS A 379 1.62 -16.94 -13.88
C HIS A 379 1.75 -16.60 -12.38
N PRO A 380 1.01 -15.60 -11.85
CA PRO A 380 1.13 -15.19 -10.45
C PRO A 380 0.57 -16.20 -9.43
N GLY A 381 -0.30 -17.11 -9.88
CA GLY A 381 -0.87 -18.17 -9.05
C GLY A 381 -2.29 -17.84 -8.56
N PRO A 382 -2.89 -18.66 -7.68
CA PRO A 382 -2.29 -19.79 -6.96
C PRO A 382 -2.05 -21.01 -7.85
N ASN A 383 -2.72 -21.08 -9.01
CA ASN A 383 -2.44 -22.04 -10.07
C ASN A 383 -2.81 -21.41 -11.42
N VAL A 384 -2.44 -22.06 -12.53
CA VAL A 384 -2.65 -21.55 -13.90
C VAL A 384 -4.12 -21.53 -14.36
N ASN A 385 -5.05 -22.04 -13.53
CA ASN A 385 -6.49 -22.05 -13.82
C ASN A 385 -7.27 -20.96 -13.08
N VAL A 386 -6.60 -20.08 -12.34
CA VAL A 386 -7.23 -18.90 -11.72
C VAL A 386 -6.82 -17.71 -12.56
N ALA A 387 -7.77 -16.95 -13.11
CA ALA A 387 -7.44 -15.74 -13.86
C ALA A 387 -6.94 -14.66 -12.91
N ARG A 388 -5.89 -13.94 -13.33
CA ARG A 388 -5.22 -12.93 -12.54
C ARG A 388 -5.00 -11.66 -13.32
N SER A 389 -5.26 -10.52 -12.70
CA SER A 389 -5.30 -9.22 -13.38
C SER A 389 -5.07 -8.02 -12.45
N SER A 390 -5.24 -6.82 -12.98
CA SER A 390 -5.10 -5.56 -12.26
C SER A 390 -6.22 -4.59 -12.65
N PRO A 391 -7.48 -4.85 -12.24
CA PRO A 391 -8.60 -3.96 -12.54
C PRO A 391 -8.49 -2.65 -11.78
N GLU A 392 -9.25 -1.65 -12.23
CA GLU A 392 -9.26 -0.29 -11.68
C GLU A 392 -10.67 0.10 -11.25
N LEU A 393 -10.75 0.70 -10.06
CA LEU A 393 -11.99 1.22 -9.49
C LEU A 393 -11.75 2.64 -9.03
N ASP A 394 -12.49 3.56 -9.65
CA ASP A 394 -12.37 4.99 -9.42
C ASP A 394 -13.45 5.45 -8.45
N ILE A 395 -13.03 5.94 -7.29
CA ILE A 395 -13.91 6.49 -6.25
C ILE A 395 -14.22 7.94 -6.57
N LEU A 396 -13.23 8.63 -7.10
CA LEU A 396 -13.29 10.00 -7.56
C LEU A 396 -12.21 10.22 -8.62
N GLU A 397 -12.62 10.59 -9.83
CA GLU A 397 -11.80 11.39 -10.73
C GLU A 397 -12.53 12.71 -11.00
N ALA A 398 -12.01 13.79 -10.46
CA ALA A 398 -12.68 15.08 -10.53
C ALA A 398 -12.53 15.69 -11.92
N GLN A 399 -13.66 16.08 -12.51
CA GLN A 399 -13.71 16.74 -13.81
C GLN A 399 -14.80 17.80 -13.86
N ILE A 400 -14.63 18.81 -14.70
CA ILE A 400 -15.67 19.82 -14.95
C ILE A 400 -16.63 19.32 -16.03
N GLN A 401 -17.93 19.31 -15.72
CA GLN A 401 -19.00 19.08 -16.69
C GLN A 401 -19.79 20.36 -16.89
N ASN A 402 -20.31 20.56 -18.10
CA ASN A 402 -21.22 21.65 -18.42
C ASN A 402 -22.62 21.12 -18.66
N HIS A 403 -23.54 21.39 -17.73
CA HIS A 403 -24.94 21.03 -17.84
C HIS A 403 -25.77 22.30 -18.01
N GLN A 404 -26.49 22.40 -19.12
CA GLN A 404 -27.36 23.54 -19.45
C GLN A 404 -26.66 24.92 -19.36
N GLY A 405 -25.37 24.98 -19.70
CA GLY A 405 -24.58 26.21 -19.64
C GLY A 405 -23.93 26.49 -18.30
N VAL A 406 -24.21 25.69 -17.26
CA VAL A 406 -23.56 25.78 -15.94
C VAL A 406 -22.43 24.78 -15.87
N SER A 407 -21.21 25.27 -15.68
CA SER A 407 -20.03 24.43 -15.44
C SER A 407 -19.88 24.14 -13.95
N HIS A 408 -19.72 22.87 -13.61
CA HIS A 408 -19.54 22.42 -12.22
C HIS A 408 -18.61 21.20 -12.18
N GLY A 409 -17.95 20.97 -11.05
CA GLY A 409 -17.17 19.77 -10.79
C GLY A 409 -18.05 18.55 -10.49
N TYR A 410 -17.69 17.43 -11.09
CA TYR A 410 -18.32 16.13 -10.93
C TYR A 410 -17.25 15.09 -10.60
N ALA A 411 -17.61 14.15 -9.73
CA ALA A 411 -16.86 12.93 -9.51
C ALA A 411 -17.21 11.96 -10.63
N SER A 412 -16.24 11.67 -11.50
CA SER A 412 -16.32 10.47 -12.33
C SER A 412 -16.07 9.27 -11.43
N GLN A 413 -17.06 8.40 -11.35
CA GLN A 413 -17.04 7.19 -10.54
C GLN A 413 -17.15 6.01 -11.49
N SER A 414 -16.13 5.17 -11.53
CA SER A 414 -15.98 4.16 -12.58
C SER A 414 -15.49 2.83 -12.05
N TYR A 415 -15.84 1.80 -12.81
CA TYR A 415 -15.15 0.53 -12.80
C TYR A 415 -14.63 0.26 -14.22
N GLN A 416 -13.31 0.26 -14.39
CA GLN A 416 -12.68 -0.01 -15.67
C GLN A 416 -12.62 -1.51 -15.89
N VAL A 417 -13.09 -1.96 -17.05
CA VAL A 417 -13.20 -3.38 -17.37
C VAL A 417 -12.66 -3.71 -18.75
N ALA A 418 -12.05 -4.88 -18.84
CA ALA A 418 -11.83 -5.62 -20.06
C ALA A 418 -12.23 -7.09 -19.82
N PRO A 419 -12.68 -7.81 -20.86
CA PRO A 419 -12.89 -7.39 -22.25
C PRO A 419 -14.06 -6.44 -22.47
N PHE A 420 -14.19 -5.90 -23.69
CA PHE A 420 -15.15 -4.84 -24.03
C PHE A 420 -16.42 -5.37 -24.71
N ASP A 421 -17.56 -4.77 -24.37
CA ASP A 421 -18.85 -4.99 -24.99
C ASP A 421 -18.90 -4.49 -26.43
N LEU A 422 -19.89 -5.00 -27.16
CA LEU A 422 -20.23 -4.52 -28.49
C LEU A 422 -20.49 -3.01 -28.42
N SER A 423 -19.61 -2.23 -29.05
CA SER A 423 -19.66 -0.76 -29.04
C SER A 423 -19.56 -0.13 -27.65
N TYR A 424 -18.95 -0.81 -26.67
CA TYR A 424 -18.81 -0.34 -25.28
C TYR A 424 -20.16 -0.13 -24.57
N GLU A 425 -21.19 -0.87 -25.00
CA GLU A 425 -22.56 -0.75 -24.50
C GLU A 425 -22.83 -1.79 -23.40
N TRP A 426 -22.42 -1.46 -22.18
CA TRP A 426 -22.79 -2.20 -20.98
C TRP A 426 -24.27 -1.99 -20.58
N VAL A 427 -24.82 -2.90 -19.79
CA VAL A 427 -26.25 -2.91 -19.43
C VAL A 427 -26.54 -1.96 -18.25
N ASN A 428 -27.25 -0.87 -18.52
CA ASN A 428 -27.60 0.15 -17.52
C ASN A 428 -29.07 0.13 -17.05
N THR A 429 -29.76 -1.01 -17.19
CA THR A 429 -31.17 -1.16 -16.75
C THR A 429 -31.30 -1.09 -15.22
N SER A 430 -32.50 -0.82 -14.72
CA SER A 430 -32.79 -0.77 -13.27
C SER A 430 -32.54 -2.08 -12.52
N ALA A 431 -32.41 -3.21 -13.23
CA ALA A 431 -32.02 -4.49 -12.63
C ALA A 431 -30.50 -4.61 -12.37
N ALA A 432 -29.70 -3.84 -13.11
CA ALA A 432 -28.24 -3.82 -13.05
C ALA A 432 -27.69 -2.60 -12.31
N VAL A 433 -28.40 -1.46 -12.41
CA VAL A 433 -27.98 -0.16 -11.91
C VAL A 433 -29.05 0.45 -11.00
N LYS A 434 -28.61 1.09 -9.94
CA LYS A 434 -29.45 1.95 -9.09
C LYS A 434 -28.79 3.30 -8.93
N ILE A 435 -29.48 4.37 -9.33
CA ILE A 435 -29.11 5.75 -9.00
C ILE A 435 -29.93 6.15 -7.76
N TYR A 436 -29.29 6.72 -6.75
CA TYR A 436 -29.95 7.08 -5.49
C TYR A 436 -30.53 8.50 -5.51
N ASP A 437 -29.91 9.40 -6.27
CA ASP A 437 -30.32 10.80 -6.43
C ASP A 437 -30.04 11.22 -7.88
N ASP A 438 -31.10 11.28 -8.69
CA ASP A 438 -31.04 11.63 -10.11
C ASP A 438 -30.93 13.14 -10.37
N ASP A 439 -31.06 13.99 -9.34
CA ASP A 439 -30.83 15.42 -9.47
C ASP A 439 -29.33 15.74 -9.54
N VAL A 440 -28.48 14.90 -8.94
CA VAL A 440 -27.01 15.10 -8.87
C VAL A 440 -26.19 14.01 -9.52
N THR A 441 -26.77 12.83 -9.80
CA THR A 441 -26.06 11.67 -10.37
C THR A 441 -26.64 11.27 -11.71
N VAL A 442 -25.79 11.10 -12.72
CA VAL A 442 -26.19 10.66 -14.06
C VAL A 442 -25.21 9.63 -14.60
N ILE A 443 -25.71 8.66 -15.40
CA ILE A 443 -24.83 7.74 -16.12
C ILE A 443 -23.91 8.52 -17.06
N ASN A 444 -22.62 8.19 -17.00
CA ASN A 444 -21.63 8.88 -17.79
C ASN A 444 -21.83 8.57 -19.28
N SER A 445 -21.77 9.60 -20.11
CA SER A 445 -21.80 9.43 -21.57
C SER A 445 -20.49 8.86 -22.11
N TYR A 446 -19.38 9.03 -21.37
CA TYR A 446 -18.11 8.39 -21.66
C TYR A 446 -18.16 6.91 -21.32
N LYS A 447 -17.82 6.06 -22.29
CA LYS A 447 -17.85 4.58 -22.14
C LYS A 447 -16.48 3.93 -22.27
N GLY A 448 -15.41 4.72 -22.35
CA GLY A 448 -14.04 4.24 -22.45
C GLY A 448 -13.34 4.60 -23.76
N ASN A 449 -12.36 3.79 -24.13
CA ASN A 449 -11.53 3.93 -25.32
C ASN A 449 -10.97 2.55 -25.72
N VAL A 450 -10.15 2.48 -26.77
CA VAL A 450 -9.57 1.21 -27.25
C VAL A 450 -8.69 0.44 -26.24
N TYR A 451 -8.40 1.01 -25.08
CA TYR A 451 -7.65 0.38 -23.99
C TYR A 451 -8.51 0.09 -22.74
N GLN A 452 -9.76 0.58 -22.66
CA GLN A 452 -10.65 0.31 -21.53
C GLN A 452 -12.13 0.49 -21.87
N GLU A 453 -13.00 -0.27 -21.23
CA GLU A 453 -14.41 0.08 -21.11
C GLU A 453 -14.70 0.61 -19.71
N ALA A 454 -15.48 1.70 -19.64
CA ALA A 454 -15.79 2.39 -18.39
C ALA A 454 -17.27 2.20 -18.01
N VAL A 455 -17.53 1.38 -17.01
CA VAL A 455 -18.85 1.30 -16.36
C VAL A 455 -18.91 2.42 -15.34
N SER A 456 -19.61 3.51 -15.65
CA SER A 456 -19.41 4.76 -14.91
C SER A 456 -20.62 5.67 -14.80
N SER A 457 -20.60 6.50 -13.76
CA SER A 457 -21.54 7.61 -13.53
C SER A 457 -20.80 8.89 -13.13
N LEU A 458 -21.50 10.02 -13.24
CA LEU A 458 -21.04 11.34 -12.84
C LEU A 458 -21.92 11.80 -11.69
N THR A 459 -21.31 12.10 -10.54
CA THR A 459 -22.00 12.65 -9.37
C THR A 459 -21.50 14.07 -9.09
N GLN A 460 -22.40 15.04 -8.98
CA GLN A 460 -22.02 16.42 -8.69
C GLN A 460 -21.31 16.52 -7.33
N ILE A 461 -20.16 17.18 -7.31
CA ILE A 461 -19.38 17.37 -6.09
C ILE A 461 -20.00 18.51 -5.27
N PRO A 462 -20.16 18.41 -3.95
CA PRO A 462 -20.64 19.53 -3.15
C PRO A 462 -19.72 20.75 -3.25
N ASP A 463 -20.29 21.94 -3.44
CA ASP A 463 -19.54 23.20 -3.47
C ASP A 463 -18.61 23.35 -2.28
N THR A 464 -19.06 22.91 -1.09
CA THR A 464 -18.31 23.03 0.16
C THR A 464 -16.93 22.39 0.15
N GLY A 465 -16.70 21.42 -0.75
CA GLY A 465 -15.47 20.64 -0.84
C GLY A 465 -14.27 21.36 -1.44
N TYR A 466 -14.43 22.57 -1.95
CA TYR A 466 -13.39 23.32 -2.66
C TYR A 466 -12.68 24.36 -1.79
N VAL A 467 -11.36 24.51 -1.93
CA VAL A 467 -10.58 25.52 -1.18
C VAL A 467 -11.06 26.95 -1.42
N ASP A 468 -11.51 27.28 -2.63
CA ASP A 468 -11.98 28.63 -2.99
C ASP A 468 -13.44 28.90 -2.57
N SER A 469 -14.05 27.99 -1.80
CA SER A 469 -15.45 28.04 -1.39
C SER A 469 -15.62 28.00 0.14
N SER A 470 -16.19 26.92 0.71
CA SER A 470 -16.27 26.69 2.16
C SER A 470 -15.04 26.00 2.73
N ASN A 471 -14.13 25.49 1.89
CA ASN A 471 -12.86 24.90 2.31
C ASN A 471 -13.02 23.73 3.30
N ALA A 472 -14.12 22.95 3.16
CA ALA A 472 -14.45 21.83 4.03
C ALA A 472 -13.99 20.49 3.43
N TYR A 473 -13.76 19.51 4.29
CA TYR A 473 -13.56 18.13 3.85
C TYR A 473 -14.88 17.47 3.48
N VAL A 474 -14.88 16.74 2.37
CA VAL A 474 -16.03 15.97 1.87
C VAL A 474 -15.63 14.51 1.78
N THR A 475 -16.51 13.62 2.25
CA THR A 475 -16.27 12.17 2.21
C THR A 475 -16.57 11.60 0.83
N TYR A 476 -15.63 10.86 0.26
CA TYR A 476 -15.79 10.07 -0.96
C TYR A 476 -15.50 8.62 -0.62
N GLY A 477 -16.27 7.68 -1.15
CA GLY A 477 -16.04 6.28 -0.81
C GLY A 477 -16.64 5.30 -1.79
N VAL A 478 -16.25 4.04 -1.63
CA VAL A 478 -16.83 2.92 -2.36
C VAL A 478 -16.99 1.73 -1.44
N GLU A 479 -18.12 1.06 -1.58
CA GLU A 479 -18.42 -0.26 -1.03
C GLU A 479 -18.44 -1.25 -2.18
N TYR A 480 -17.61 -2.29 -2.14
CA TYR A 480 -17.66 -3.34 -3.16
C TYR A 480 -17.65 -4.74 -2.56
N GLN A 481 -18.43 -5.59 -3.20
CA GLN A 481 -18.51 -7.01 -2.94
C GLN A 481 -17.88 -7.75 -4.12
N PRO A 482 -16.68 -8.34 -3.91
CA PRO A 482 -16.03 -9.19 -4.89
C PRO A 482 -16.94 -10.35 -5.31
N ASP A 483 -16.81 -10.74 -6.57
CA ASP A 483 -17.50 -11.90 -7.11
C ASP A 483 -16.67 -13.17 -6.93
N TRP A 484 -16.64 -13.69 -5.70
CA TRP A 484 -15.81 -14.85 -5.31
C TRP A 484 -16.07 -16.13 -6.11
N ASN A 485 -17.23 -16.25 -6.74
CA ASN A 485 -17.61 -17.41 -7.55
C ASN A 485 -17.52 -17.12 -9.05
N GLU A 486 -17.10 -15.91 -9.44
CA GLU A 486 -16.98 -15.46 -10.82
C GLU A 486 -18.24 -15.76 -11.66
N ASN A 487 -19.42 -15.47 -11.10
CA ASN A 487 -20.72 -15.84 -11.68
C ASN A 487 -21.68 -14.66 -11.89
N GLY A 488 -21.19 -13.43 -11.74
CA GLY A 488 -21.95 -12.19 -11.79
C GLY A 488 -22.58 -11.79 -10.45
N GLY A 489 -22.12 -12.38 -9.33
CA GLY A 489 -22.70 -12.17 -7.99
C GLY A 489 -22.23 -10.91 -7.26
N GLY A 490 -21.20 -10.23 -7.77
CA GLY A 490 -20.63 -9.03 -7.14
C GLY A 490 -21.43 -7.75 -7.35
N SER A 491 -21.11 -6.74 -6.55
CA SER A 491 -21.70 -5.39 -6.67
C SER A 491 -20.74 -4.30 -6.19
N ILE A 492 -20.91 -3.09 -6.70
CA ILE A 492 -20.19 -1.88 -6.27
C ILE A 492 -21.21 -0.78 -5.99
N THR A 493 -21.02 -0.02 -4.91
CA THR A 493 -21.77 1.19 -4.58
C THR A 493 -20.82 2.32 -4.26
N TRP A 494 -20.98 3.45 -4.93
CA TRP A 494 -20.17 4.63 -4.72
C TRP A 494 -20.86 5.64 -3.82
N TYR A 495 -20.07 6.52 -3.22
CA TYR A 495 -20.51 7.50 -2.24
C TYR A 495 -19.86 8.87 -2.49
N VAL A 496 -20.65 9.94 -2.35
CA VAL A 496 -20.20 11.34 -2.31
C VAL A 496 -20.89 12.05 -1.15
N GLY A 497 -20.12 12.78 -0.34
CA GLY A 497 -20.62 13.42 0.88
C GLY A 497 -21.20 12.43 1.90
N GLY A 498 -20.67 11.20 1.95
CA GLY A 498 -21.15 10.13 2.83
C GLY A 498 -22.51 9.53 2.42
N LYS A 499 -23.09 9.94 1.29
CA LYS A 499 -24.35 9.43 0.76
C LYS A 499 -24.10 8.52 -0.45
N PRO A 500 -24.83 7.41 -0.61
CA PRO A 500 -24.70 6.56 -1.79
C PRO A 500 -25.13 7.37 -3.03
N SER A 501 -24.31 7.35 -4.08
CA SER A 501 -24.57 8.02 -5.36
C SER A 501 -25.24 7.08 -6.35
N TRP A 502 -24.57 5.95 -6.64
CA TRP A 502 -25.07 4.90 -7.51
C TRP A 502 -24.50 3.53 -7.13
N SER A 503 -25.20 2.47 -7.53
CA SER A 503 -24.76 1.09 -7.42
C SER A 503 -24.82 0.39 -8.78
N VAL A 504 -23.90 -0.54 -8.99
CA VAL A 504 -23.89 -1.49 -10.10
C VAL A 504 -23.73 -2.91 -9.57
N ASN A 505 -24.34 -3.89 -10.23
CA ASN A 505 -24.14 -5.31 -9.96
C ASN A 505 -23.69 -6.07 -11.22
N GLY A 506 -23.29 -7.34 -11.06
CA GLY A 506 -22.74 -8.14 -12.17
C GLY A 506 -23.66 -8.29 -13.40
N LYS A 507 -24.96 -7.97 -13.32
CA LYS A 507 -25.85 -7.93 -14.50
C LYS A 507 -25.54 -6.80 -15.46
N ALA A 508 -24.73 -5.81 -15.06
CA ALA A 508 -24.30 -4.72 -15.94
C ALA A 508 -23.33 -5.18 -17.02
N MET A 509 -22.59 -6.27 -16.78
CA MET A 509 -21.55 -6.74 -17.68
C MET A 509 -21.75 -8.23 -18.03
N PRO A 510 -22.90 -8.58 -18.64
CA PRO A 510 -23.22 -9.97 -18.97
C PRO A 510 -22.33 -10.48 -20.10
N ALA A 511 -22.37 -11.79 -20.36
CA ALA A 511 -21.75 -12.34 -21.57
C ALA A 511 -22.27 -11.62 -22.82
N ASN A 512 -21.37 -11.39 -23.79
CA ASN A 512 -21.68 -10.69 -25.03
C ASN A 512 -21.36 -11.61 -26.22
N PRO A 513 -22.32 -12.45 -26.67
CA PRO A 513 -22.08 -13.43 -27.73
C PRO A 513 -21.60 -12.84 -29.07
N PRO A 514 -22.08 -11.67 -29.55
CA PRO A 514 -21.49 -11.01 -30.72
C PRO A 514 -19.99 -10.71 -30.62
N MET A 515 -19.47 -10.62 -29.40
CA MET A 515 -18.08 -10.36 -29.08
C MET A 515 -17.31 -11.62 -28.64
N ASP A 516 -17.94 -12.79 -28.62
CA ASP A 516 -17.37 -14.05 -28.09
C ASP A 516 -16.67 -13.87 -26.73
N ILE A 517 -17.35 -13.18 -25.80
CA ILE A 517 -16.89 -12.99 -24.43
C ILE A 517 -17.96 -13.43 -23.43
N GLY A 518 -17.50 -14.05 -22.34
CA GLY A 518 -18.25 -14.30 -21.12
C GLY A 518 -18.52 -13.04 -20.28
N ILE A 519 -19.01 -13.29 -19.06
CA ILE A 519 -19.31 -12.23 -18.09
C ILE A 519 -18.02 -11.55 -17.61
N ARG A 520 -18.08 -10.23 -17.35
CA ARG A 520 -17.04 -9.56 -16.56
C ARG A 520 -17.51 -9.49 -15.11
N THR A 521 -16.59 -9.67 -14.18
CA THR A 521 -16.92 -9.86 -12.76
C THR A 521 -16.46 -8.68 -11.94
N ILE A 522 -17.00 -8.52 -10.72
CA ILE A 522 -16.43 -7.57 -9.77
C ILE A 522 -15.19 -8.23 -9.17
N SER A 523 -14.05 -7.55 -9.31
CA SER A 523 -12.73 -8.07 -9.00
C SER A 523 -12.62 -8.75 -7.63
N VAL A 524 -11.89 -9.86 -7.62
CA VAL A 524 -11.43 -10.59 -6.44
C VAL A 524 -9.96 -10.32 -6.13
N GLU A 525 -9.26 -9.52 -6.95
CA GLU A 525 -7.85 -9.16 -6.72
C GLU A 525 -7.68 -8.32 -5.45
N PRO A 526 -6.56 -8.47 -4.71
CA PRO A 526 -6.19 -7.53 -3.67
C PRO A 526 -5.93 -6.15 -4.30
N MET A 527 -6.67 -5.15 -3.83
CA MET A 527 -6.63 -3.79 -4.37
C MET A 527 -5.74 -2.90 -3.51
N SER A 528 -4.84 -2.16 -4.16
CA SER A 528 -4.03 -1.09 -3.57
C SER A 528 -4.72 0.27 -3.74
N ILE A 529 -4.39 1.22 -2.87
CA ILE A 529 -4.99 2.55 -2.79
C ILE A 529 -4.08 3.57 -3.47
N ILE A 530 -4.66 4.48 -4.26
CA ILE A 530 -3.95 5.55 -4.94
C ILE A 530 -4.66 6.88 -4.71
N MET A 531 -3.85 7.91 -4.42
CA MET A 531 -4.29 9.30 -4.31
C MET A 531 -3.34 10.18 -5.11
N ASN A 532 -3.85 11.00 -6.02
CA ASN A 532 -3.03 11.90 -6.82
C ASN A 532 -3.70 13.24 -7.07
N LEU A 533 -2.89 14.26 -7.29
CA LEU A 533 -3.33 15.52 -7.88
C LEU A 533 -2.68 15.65 -9.25
N GLY A 534 -3.40 15.22 -10.29
CA GLY A 534 -2.92 15.24 -11.67
C GLY A 534 -3.37 16.46 -12.47
N MET A 535 -2.78 16.66 -13.64
CA MET A 535 -3.28 17.59 -14.66
C MET A 535 -2.96 17.04 -16.04
N SER A 536 -3.99 16.72 -16.83
CA SER A 536 -3.79 16.04 -18.11
C SER A 536 -4.84 16.43 -19.17
N PRO A 537 -4.42 16.58 -20.44
CA PRO A 537 -5.33 16.89 -21.54
C PRO A 537 -6.20 15.71 -21.96
N THR A 538 -5.90 14.49 -21.49
CA THR A 538 -6.69 13.29 -21.81
C THR A 538 -7.92 13.14 -20.92
N PHE A 539 -7.92 13.77 -19.74
CA PHE A 539 -9.09 13.83 -18.84
C PHE A 539 -10.00 15.01 -19.14
N GLN A 540 -9.42 16.22 -19.17
CA GLN A 540 -10.18 17.43 -19.43
C GLN A 540 -9.30 18.51 -20.06
N ARG A 541 -9.94 19.48 -20.69
CA ARG A 541 -9.22 20.65 -21.18
C ARG A 541 -8.70 21.47 -19.99
N VAL A 542 -7.39 21.64 -19.94
CA VAL A 542 -6.75 22.51 -18.96
C VAL A 542 -6.91 23.97 -19.37
N ASN A 543 -7.52 24.79 -18.50
CA ASN A 543 -7.63 26.22 -18.69
C ASN A 543 -6.49 26.92 -17.91
N PHE A 544 -5.49 27.46 -18.61
CA PHE A 544 -4.43 28.29 -18.00
C PHE A 544 -4.77 29.79 -18.00
N GLY A 545 -5.94 30.18 -18.51
CA GLY A 545 -6.38 31.57 -18.59
C GLY A 545 -7.12 32.04 -17.33
N ALA A 546 -7.83 33.17 -17.46
CA ALA A 546 -8.65 33.70 -16.37
C ALA A 546 -9.74 32.69 -15.94
N GLY A 547 -9.90 32.51 -14.63
CA GLY A 547 -10.81 31.49 -14.05
C GLY A 547 -10.33 30.05 -14.22
N GLY A 548 -9.10 29.85 -14.67
CA GLY A 548 -8.46 28.55 -14.84
C GLY A 548 -7.60 28.14 -13.64
N VAL A 549 -6.76 27.13 -13.84
CA VAL A 549 -5.83 26.62 -12.83
C VAL A 549 -4.89 27.72 -12.31
N GLN A 550 -4.72 27.78 -11.00
CA GLN A 550 -3.77 28.62 -10.27
C GLN A 550 -2.70 27.77 -9.58
N PHE A 551 -1.53 28.32 -9.28
CA PHE A 551 -0.47 27.58 -8.58
C PHE A 551 0.11 28.43 -7.44
N PRO A 552 0.44 27.82 -6.28
CA PRO A 552 0.28 26.39 -5.96
C PRO A 552 -1.19 25.99 -5.79
N ALA A 553 -1.52 24.76 -6.19
CA ALA A 553 -2.81 24.13 -5.95
C ALA A 553 -2.65 22.99 -4.96
N ILE A 554 -3.55 22.90 -3.97
CA ILE A 554 -3.42 21.96 -2.87
C ILE A 554 -4.66 21.06 -2.80
N MET A 555 -4.42 19.75 -2.84
CA MET A 555 -5.37 18.73 -2.45
C MET A 555 -4.99 18.25 -1.04
N SER A 556 -5.96 18.19 -0.13
CA SER A 556 -5.74 17.71 1.24
C SER A 556 -6.64 16.51 1.53
N VAL A 557 -6.09 15.47 2.17
CA VAL A 557 -6.84 14.30 2.66
C VAL A 557 -6.68 14.26 4.19
N ASP A 558 -7.80 14.43 4.87
CA ASP A 558 -7.94 14.40 6.33
C ASP A 558 -7.77 12.98 6.86
N TYR A 559 -8.43 11.99 6.23
CA TYR A 559 -8.22 10.59 6.57
C TYR A 559 -8.48 9.65 5.39
N VAL A 560 -7.93 8.44 5.50
CA VAL A 560 -8.35 7.24 4.75
C VAL A 560 -8.79 6.18 5.75
N ARG A 561 -9.95 5.55 5.53
CA ARG A 561 -10.48 4.47 6.38
C ARG A 561 -11.01 3.32 5.55
N VAL A 562 -10.65 2.10 5.94
CA VAL A 562 -11.04 0.85 5.29
C VAL A 562 -11.72 -0.06 6.30
N TYR A 563 -12.86 -0.62 5.89
CA TYR A 563 -13.74 -1.42 6.72
C TYR A 563 -14.05 -2.76 6.05
N GLN A 564 -14.15 -3.82 6.83
CA GLN A 564 -14.58 -5.15 6.40
C GLN A 564 -15.98 -5.46 6.93
N LEU A 565 -16.73 -6.25 6.16
CA LEU A 565 -18.08 -6.67 6.53
C LEU A 565 -18.04 -7.52 7.80
N ASP A 566 -18.98 -7.31 8.71
CA ASP A 566 -19.05 -8.09 9.94
C ASP A 566 -19.43 -9.55 9.67
N GLY A 567 -18.86 -10.47 10.46
CA GLY A 567 -19.17 -11.90 10.40
C GLY A 567 -18.39 -12.71 9.35
N GLN A 568 -17.40 -12.09 8.68
CA GLN A 568 -16.46 -12.78 7.80
C GLN A 568 -15.00 -12.49 8.20
N THR A 569 -14.06 -13.24 7.62
CA THR A 569 -12.62 -13.02 7.85
C THR A 569 -12.12 -11.82 7.05
N ASP A 570 -11.33 -10.96 7.70
CA ASP A 570 -10.73 -9.80 7.06
C ASP A 570 -9.73 -10.17 5.98
N ARG A 571 -9.85 -9.51 4.84
CA ARG A 571 -8.97 -9.69 3.68
C ARG A 571 -8.19 -8.41 3.42
N ILE A 572 -7.12 -8.22 4.20
CA ILE A 572 -6.26 -7.02 4.19
C ILE A 572 -4.80 -7.31 3.79
N SER A 573 -4.57 -8.39 3.05
CA SER A 573 -3.24 -8.78 2.56
C SER A 573 -3.10 -8.41 1.08
N CYS A 574 -1.91 -7.96 0.69
CA CYS A 574 -1.50 -7.89 -0.71
C CYS A 574 -1.20 -9.27 -1.32
N ASP A 575 -0.91 -10.29 -0.49
CA ASP A 575 -0.53 -11.64 -0.90
C ASP A 575 -1.46 -12.71 -0.27
N PRO A 576 -2.77 -12.67 -0.54
CA PRO A 576 -3.69 -13.69 -0.05
C PRO A 576 -3.42 -15.03 -0.74
N ALA A 577 -3.60 -16.14 -0.02
CA ALA A 577 -3.27 -17.48 -0.53
C ALA A 577 -4.07 -17.88 -1.79
N ASP A 578 -5.26 -17.30 -1.98
CA ASP A 578 -6.10 -17.54 -3.16
C ASP A 578 -5.81 -16.59 -4.33
N HIS A 579 -5.09 -15.47 -4.11
CA HIS A 579 -4.67 -14.51 -5.13
C HIS A 579 -3.26 -13.95 -4.83
N PRO A 580 -2.21 -14.79 -4.76
CA PRO A 580 -0.89 -14.36 -4.36
C PRO A 580 -0.26 -13.38 -5.37
N THR A 581 0.51 -12.42 -4.89
CA THR A 581 1.21 -11.43 -5.75
C THR A 581 2.68 -11.31 -5.40
N ALA A 582 3.09 -11.57 -4.14
CA ALA A 582 4.40 -11.19 -3.64
C ALA A 582 5.53 -11.87 -4.42
N GLN A 583 5.43 -13.20 -4.61
CA GLN A 583 6.45 -13.95 -5.35
C GLN A 583 6.50 -13.55 -6.83
N TYR A 584 5.34 -13.26 -7.44
CA TYR A 584 5.29 -12.82 -8.83
C TYR A 584 6.00 -11.47 -9.01
N ILE A 585 5.65 -10.49 -8.17
CA ILE A 585 6.29 -9.16 -8.18
C ILE A 585 7.80 -9.28 -7.95
N ALA A 586 8.22 -10.09 -6.98
CA ALA A 586 9.64 -10.31 -6.67
C ALA A 586 10.43 -10.97 -7.82
N ASN A 587 9.77 -11.78 -8.65
CA ASN A 587 10.38 -12.41 -9.84
C ASN A 587 10.43 -11.48 -11.07
N HIS A 588 9.74 -10.33 -11.00
CA HIS A 588 9.56 -9.38 -12.09
C HIS A 588 9.92 -7.94 -11.70
N PRO A 589 11.00 -7.68 -10.93
CA PRO A 589 11.28 -6.35 -10.38
C PRO A 589 11.44 -5.29 -11.48
N ASP A 590 11.90 -5.72 -12.66
CA ASP A 590 12.07 -4.88 -13.83
C ASP A 590 10.76 -4.27 -14.35
N LEU A 591 9.63 -4.95 -14.19
CA LEU A 591 8.32 -4.42 -14.60
C LEU A 591 7.76 -3.38 -13.62
N TYR A 592 8.14 -3.47 -12.35
CA TYR A 592 7.58 -2.66 -11.26
C TYR A 592 8.47 -1.48 -10.85
N HIS A 593 9.70 -1.42 -11.37
CA HIS A 593 10.69 -0.39 -11.03
C HIS A 593 11.34 0.29 -12.24
N ASN A 594 10.91 -0.02 -13.47
CA ASN A 594 11.40 0.64 -14.67
C ASN A 594 10.25 1.25 -15.48
N GLU A 595 10.08 2.57 -15.34
CA GLU A 595 9.06 3.36 -16.03
C GLU A 595 9.25 3.41 -17.56
N ASN A 596 10.44 3.06 -18.07
CA ASN A 596 10.72 3.04 -19.51
C ASN A 596 10.17 1.78 -20.21
N TYR A 597 9.75 0.76 -19.46
CA TYR A 597 9.08 -0.40 -20.03
C TYR A 597 7.61 -0.08 -20.21
N THR A 598 7.22 0.10 -21.47
CA THR A 598 5.86 0.47 -21.86
C THR A 598 4.98 -0.74 -22.18
N ARG A 599 5.62 -1.89 -22.40
CA ARG A 599 4.98 -3.19 -22.66
C ARG A 599 5.66 -4.28 -21.85
N TYR A 600 4.93 -5.34 -21.55
CA TYR A 600 5.48 -6.51 -20.87
C TYR A 600 6.70 -7.08 -21.61
N THR A 601 6.66 -7.11 -22.95
CA THR A 601 7.75 -7.65 -23.78
C THR A 601 9.01 -6.78 -23.82
N ASP A 602 8.96 -5.52 -23.36
CA ASP A 602 10.13 -4.64 -23.31
C ASP A 602 11.19 -5.17 -22.32
N SER A 603 10.74 -5.96 -21.33
CA SER A 603 11.58 -6.76 -20.42
C SER A 603 12.31 -7.94 -21.07
N LYS A 604 12.07 -8.20 -22.37
CA LYS A 604 12.52 -9.39 -23.13
C LYS A 604 11.91 -10.71 -22.64
N ARG A 605 10.86 -10.65 -21.81
CA ARG A 605 10.07 -11.80 -21.42
C ARG A 605 9.15 -12.22 -22.56
N LYS A 606 8.87 -13.53 -22.62
CA LYS A 606 7.91 -14.07 -23.58
C LYS A 606 6.50 -13.91 -23.03
N TRP A 607 5.57 -13.54 -23.91
CA TRP A 607 4.15 -13.51 -23.55
C TRP A 607 3.69 -14.93 -23.13
N PRO A 608 3.04 -15.10 -21.97
CA PRO A 608 2.57 -16.40 -21.51
C PRO A 608 1.59 -17.03 -22.51
N LYS A 609 1.76 -18.32 -22.79
CA LYS A 609 0.83 -19.05 -23.65
C LYS A 609 -0.43 -19.45 -22.89
N ASN A 610 -1.54 -19.55 -23.62
CA ASN A 610 -2.80 -20.10 -23.13
C ASN A 610 -3.36 -21.15 -24.09
N ARG A 611 -4.38 -21.88 -23.64
CA ARG A 611 -5.02 -22.98 -24.39
C ARG A 611 -5.52 -22.58 -25.79
N LEU A 612 -5.93 -21.32 -26.00
CA LEU A 612 -6.39 -20.85 -27.31
C LEU A 612 -5.23 -20.64 -28.28
N THR A 613 -4.07 -20.23 -27.78
CA THR A 613 -2.83 -20.06 -28.56
C THR A 613 -2.01 -21.35 -28.73
N GLY A 614 -2.41 -22.42 -28.05
CA GLY A 614 -1.74 -23.73 -28.06
C GLY A 614 -0.69 -23.87 -26.95
N CYS A 615 -0.81 -24.98 -26.21
CA CYS A 615 0.25 -25.55 -25.38
C CYS A 615 0.99 -26.60 -26.24
#